data_AF-A0A429G348-F1
#
_entry.id   AF-A0A429G348-F1
#
_cell.length_a   1.000
_cell.length_b   1.000
_cell.length_c   1.000
_cell.angle_alpha   90.00
_cell.angle_beta   90.00
_cell.angle_gamma   90.00
#
_symmetry.space_group_name_H-M   'P 1'
#
loop_
_entity.id
_entity.type
_entity.pdbx_description
1 polymer ?
#
loop_
_entity_poly.entity_id
_entity_poly.type
_entity_poly.pdbx_seq_one_letter_code
_entity_poly.pdbx_strand_id
1 'polypeptide(L)'
;MMRGMRTDMRPADALLAEVEPLAHAERRRRVADLRRLAGGRDLVPLLVDLGQRGPYERGLALALAAAARDEASREHIAVTARVGPLGLAGPAVRLAVRFGAGAGELLDLLADASAPVRKAAWSAVRKHRRDGLADALVDRVAERWGDAEAASLLPACRPAAVASRLEALAPAVPSWRLLGRAHPDLVLDHAERAPSRLRTLAPGLAEAAHRSPARVVALLEHLDDLPAPLAGKAGVLMDAEPERMLRVLLGPLRPRLWLLIVNRRCVRTRLRRYGDDDLAAVARAVHEHAGGARGPAVRSLLRAVPPGRRERLFAAVRAAAEADGARAHLDALLDLLPRPLRAREARRNAPRGIERNLPLFAHLPYAEARPLLEGMTHREDADARARGAALLIRCAERDGRPETLSDALRFLHRVDPAGPSLDTVALALYGLPDAALRAEHAAAVEHFARRLLDAREDPRNAMPAVDRLAAGLVRTGLAREDPAVLERGLGLLHRRPGPVAQRLGHLLPRGRETFLSDALAPHLGDHRFTLLFANLLGRRTEDVPSLRSALARTVDEAEGRTRDTAITLWLAPPRPARTPRRPRRPPPAPAAAGTRRAAAPSSAASTRPPPAGR
;
A
#
# COMPACT_ATOMS: atom_id res chain seq x y z
N MET A 1 63.71 17.24 -2.31
CA MET A 1 63.66 18.57 -2.98
C MET A 1 62.23 19.15 -3.10
N MET A 2 61.25 18.75 -2.26
CA MET A 2 59.89 19.32 -2.20
C MET A 2 59.50 19.78 -0.78
N ARG A 3 60.37 20.57 -0.12
CA ARG A 3 60.04 21.25 1.15
C ARG A 3 60.20 22.77 1.10
N GLY A 4 60.71 23.31 -0.02
CA GLY A 4 60.99 24.74 -0.19
C GLY A 4 59.98 25.54 -1.04
N MET A 5 58.97 24.91 -1.65
CA MET A 5 57.98 25.58 -2.52
C MET A 5 56.61 25.82 -1.85
N ARG A 6 56.45 25.54 -0.56
CA ARG A 6 55.15 25.74 0.14
C ARG A 6 54.97 27.12 0.77
N THR A 7 55.97 27.99 0.70
CA THR A 7 55.97 29.28 1.41
C THR A 7 55.28 30.43 0.67
N ASP A 8 54.95 30.28 -0.62
CA ASP A 8 54.24 31.32 -1.42
C ASP A 8 52.86 30.87 -1.95
N MET A 9 52.39 29.69 -1.58
CA MET A 9 51.08 29.20 -2.06
C MET A 9 49.96 29.89 -1.26
N ARG A 10 49.02 30.55 -1.95
CA ARG A 10 47.89 31.21 -1.28
C ARG A 10 47.08 30.19 -0.47
N PRO A 11 46.49 30.57 0.67
CA PRO A 11 45.79 29.65 1.57
C PRO A 11 44.69 28.83 0.89
N ALA A 12 43.95 29.42 -0.06
CA ALA A 12 42.91 28.70 -0.78
C ALA A 12 43.47 27.70 -1.81
N ASP A 13 44.60 27.98 -2.46
CA ASP A 13 45.24 27.04 -3.40
C ASP A 13 45.73 25.78 -2.67
N ALA A 14 46.31 25.97 -1.48
CA ALA A 14 46.72 24.88 -0.60
C ALA A 14 45.54 23.99 -0.21
N LEU A 15 44.39 24.60 0.12
CA LEU A 15 43.19 23.87 0.48
C LEU A 15 42.59 23.14 -0.71
N LEU A 16 42.49 23.78 -1.88
CA LEU A 16 41.90 23.18 -3.09
C LEU A 16 42.72 21.97 -3.56
N ALA A 17 44.05 22.10 -3.60
CA ALA A 17 44.94 20.99 -3.92
C ALA A 17 44.77 19.79 -2.96
N GLU A 18 44.39 20.04 -1.71
CA GLU A 18 44.11 18.99 -0.73
C GLU A 18 42.72 18.35 -0.93
N VAL A 19 41.68 19.15 -1.17
CA VAL A 19 40.29 18.68 -1.08
C VAL A 19 39.68 18.23 -2.41
N GLU A 20 40.19 18.71 -3.55
CA GLU A 20 39.68 18.37 -4.88
C GLU A 20 39.88 16.89 -5.26
N PRO A 21 41.02 16.25 -4.98
CA PRO A 21 41.23 14.83 -5.28
C PRO A 21 40.35 13.89 -4.45
N LEU A 22 39.81 14.36 -3.33
CA LEU A 22 39.03 13.54 -2.39
C LEU A 22 37.62 13.25 -2.89
N ALA A 23 37.11 12.07 -2.53
CA ALA A 23 35.71 11.73 -2.73
C ALA A 23 34.79 12.63 -1.89
N HIS A 24 33.53 12.80 -2.30
CA HIS A 24 32.63 13.79 -1.68
C HIS A 24 32.50 13.65 -0.16
N ALA A 25 32.37 12.43 0.37
CA ALA A 25 32.24 12.21 1.81
C ALA A 25 33.51 12.61 2.59
N GLU A 26 34.68 12.31 2.03
CA GLU A 26 35.99 12.63 2.61
C GLU A 26 36.25 14.13 2.57
N ARG A 27 35.91 14.76 1.44
CA ARG A 27 35.94 16.22 1.27
C ARG A 27 35.13 16.93 2.35
N ARG A 28 33.89 16.47 2.58
CA ARG A 28 33.00 17.05 3.61
C ARG A 28 33.54 16.86 5.02
N ARG A 29 34.17 15.72 5.33
CA ARG A 29 34.84 15.48 6.61
C ARG A 29 36.04 16.40 6.77
N ARG A 30 36.87 16.53 5.74
CA ARG A 30 38.05 17.38 5.77
C ARG A 30 37.70 18.84 6.04
N VAL A 31 36.69 19.37 5.36
CA VAL A 31 36.20 20.74 5.60
C VAL A 31 35.66 20.91 7.02
N ALA A 32 35.00 19.89 7.59
CA ALA A 32 34.55 19.94 8.97
C ALA A 32 35.71 19.93 9.97
N ASP A 33 36.81 19.23 9.68
CA ASP A 33 38.01 19.16 10.52
C ASP A 33 38.76 20.50 10.57
N LEU A 34 38.61 21.33 9.54
CA LEU A 34 39.16 22.69 9.51
C LEU A 34 38.45 23.66 10.46
N ARG A 35 37.40 23.22 11.18
CA ARG A 35 36.89 23.96 12.35
C ARG A 35 37.97 24.28 13.39
N ARG A 36 39.08 23.52 13.42
CA ARG A 36 40.23 23.79 14.29
C ARG A 36 40.91 25.13 14.02
N LEU A 37 40.66 25.72 12.84
CA LEU A 37 41.12 27.08 12.50
C LEU A 37 40.26 28.18 13.13
N ALA A 38 39.18 27.84 13.85
CA ALA A 38 38.32 28.81 14.53
C ALA A 38 39.13 29.65 15.55
N GLY A 39 38.96 30.97 15.50
CA GLY A 39 39.69 31.94 16.31
C GLY A 39 41.16 32.14 15.90
N GLY A 40 41.63 31.43 14.86
CA GLY A 40 42.98 31.58 14.31
C GLY A 40 43.09 32.74 13.34
N ARG A 41 44.29 33.32 13.23
CA ARG A 41 44.59 34.43 12.29
C ARG A 41 44.45 34.01 10.81
N ASP A 42 44.52 32.70 10.52
CA ASP A 42 44.54 32.17 9.17
C ASP A 42 43.14 31.96 8.55
N LEU A 43 42.07 31.98 9.37
CA LEU A 43 40.72 31.72 8.89
C LEU A 43 40.16 32.87 8.06
N VAL A 44 40.36 34.12 8.52
CA VAL A 44 39.85 35.32 7.83
C VAL A 44 40.44 35.43 6.41
N PRO A 45 41.78 35.37 6.20
CA PRO A 45 42.35 35.42 4.86
C PRO A 45 41.85 34.29 3.96
N LEU A 46 41.67 33.08 4.50
CA LEU A 46 41.17 31.92 3.75
C LEU A 46 39.72 32.10 3.28
N LEU A 47 38.83 32.60 4.16
CA LEU A 47 37.44 32.87 3.80
C LEU A 47 37.32 33.99 2.75
N VAL A 48 38.16 35.02 2.85
CA VAL A 48 38.22 36.12 1.86
C VAL A 48 38.71 35.60 0.50
N ASP A 49 39.82 34.87 0.48
CA ASP A 49 40.41 34.32 -0.77
C ASP A 49 39.43 33.37 -1.46
N LEU A 50 38.83 32.42 -0.74
CA LEU A 50 37.80 31.54 -1.31
C LEU A 50 36.53 32.29 -1.75
N GLY A 51 36.15 33.34 -1.03
CA GLY A 51 34.97 34.16 -1.31
C GLY A 51 35.05 34.94 -2.62
N GLN A 52 36.25 35.30 -3.05
CA GLN A 52 36.50 36.06 -4.29
C GLN A 52 36.57 35.18 -5.55
N ARG A 53 36.64 33.85 -5.39
CA ARG A 53 36.81 32.88 -6.48
C ARG A 53 35.47 32.42 -7.07
N GLY A 54 35.45 31.26 -7.71
CA GLY A 54 34.29 30.69 -8.41
C GLY A 54 33.20 30.13 -7.49
N PRO A 55 32.10 29.60 -8.07
CA PRO A 55 30.95 29.11 -7.31
C PRO A 55 31.28 27.97 -6.34
N TYR A 56 32.23 27.11 -6.72
CA TYR A 56 32.64 25.97 -5.91
C TYR A 56 33.41 26.42 -4.65
N GLU A 57 34.37 27.32 -4.82
CA GLU A 57 35.21 27.88 -3.77
C GLU A 57 34.39 28.68 -2.77
N ARG A 58 33.42 29.48 -3.25
CA ARG A 58 32.48 30.20 -2.38
C ARG A 58 31.59 29.24 -1.59
N GLY A 59 31.19 28.11 -2.19
CA GLY A 59 30.48 27.05 -1.49
C GLY A 59 31.34 26.39 -0.40
N LEU A 60 32.64 26.23 -0.66
CA LEU A 60 33.62 25.74 0.30
C LEU A 60 33.83 26.72 1.46
N ALA A 61 33.96 28.02 1.16
CA ALA A 61 34.07 29.10 2.15
C ALA A 61 32.87 29.09 3.10
N LEU A 62 31.65 29.00 2.57
CA LEU A 62 30.44 28.93 3.37
C LEU A 62 30.37 27.67 4.24
N ALA A 63 30.84 26.53 3.73
CA ALA A 63 30.92 25.28 4.49
C ALA A 63 31.95 25.35 5.63
N LEU A 64 33.09 26.00 5.39
CA LEU A 64 34.12 26.25 6.39
C LEU A 64 33.62 27.20 7.48
N ALA A 65 33.01 28.33 7.11
CA ALA A 65 32.40 29.27 8.05
C ALA A 65 31.33 28.57 8.93
N ALA A 66 30.52 27.70 8.35
CA ALA A 66 29.54 26.91 9.10
C ALA A 66 30.16 25.90 10.09
N ALA A 67 31.39 25.46 9.83
CA ALA A 67 32.14 24.54 10.68
C ALA A 67 32.85 25.28 11.83
N ALA A 68 33.48 26.43 11.56
CA ALA A 68 34.27 27.20 12.52
C ALA A 68 33.41 28.01 13.52
N ARG A 69 32.38 28.73 13.03
CA ARG A 69 31.36 29.43 13.84
C ARG A 69 31.86 30.55 14.77
N ASP A 70 33.07 31.01 14.59
CA ASP A 70 33.59 32.21 15.25
C ASP A 70 33.00 33.49 14.63
N GLU A 71 33.43 34.65 15.14
CA GLU A 71 32.89 35.95 14.72
C GLU A 71 33.14 36.20 13.22
N ALA A 72 34.36 35.94 12.75
CA ALA A 72 34.72 36.02 11.33
C ALA A 72 33.83 35.13 10.44
N SER A 73 33.54 33.91 10.90
CA SER A 73 32.65 33.00 10.20
C SER A 73 31.22 33.51 10.13
N ARG A 74 30.72 34.12 11.21
CA ARG A 74 29.37 34.72 11.25
C ARG A 74 29.27 35.92 10.32
N GLU A 75 30.28 36.78 10.31
CA GLU A 75 30.38 37.89 9.39
C GLU A 75 30.40 37.40 7.93
N HIS A 76 31.22 36.40 7.61
CA HIS A 76 31.25 35.82 6.26
C HIS A 76 29.90 35.23 5.84
N ILE A 77 29.19 34.55 6.75
CA ILE A 77 27.84 34.03 6.51
C ILE A 77 26.86 35.19 6.25
N ALA A 78 26.94 36.27 7.03
CA ALA A 78 26.07 37.44 6.87
C ALA A 78 26.32 38.13 5.52
N VAL A 79 27.58 38.38 5.15
CA VAL A 79 27.95 38.93 3.84
C VAL A 79 27.43 38.03 2.71
N THR A 80 27.67 36.73 2.79
CA THR A 80 27.21 35.76 1.78
C THR A 80 25.68 35.73 1.65
N ALA A 81 24.96 35.90 2.75
CA ALA A 81 23.50 35.96 2.72
C ALA A 81 22.97 37.27 2.09
N ARG A 82 23.69 38.39 2.23
CA ARG A 82 23.30 39.70 1.68
C ARG A 82 23.64 39.84 0.20
N VAL A 83 24.88 39.58 -0.19
CA VAL A 83 25.41 39.87 -1.54
C VAL A 83 25.76 38.63 -2.36
N GLY A 84 25.62 37.43 -1.78
CA GLY A 84 25.94 36.19 -2.48
C GLY A 84 24.94 35.86 -3.59
N PRO A 85 25.35 35.07 -4.61
CA PRO A 85 24.43 34.59 -5.63
C PRO A 85 23.34 33.72 -4.99
N LEU A 86 22.18 33.59 -5.65
CA LEU A 86 20.99 32.91 -5.11
C LEU A 86 21.28 31.50 -4.56
N GLY A 87 22.17 30.75 -5.23
CA GLY A 87 22.60 29.41 -4.81
C GLY A 87 23.32 29.36 -3.46
N LEU A 88 23.91 30.46 -3.01
CA LEU A 88 24.66 30.59 -1.75
C LEU A 88 23.92 31.43 -0.70
N ALA A 89 23.19 32.46 -1.12
CA ALA A 89 22.43 33.33 -0.21
C ALA A 89 21.38 32.55 0.60
N GLY A 90 20.66 31.62 -0.05
CA GLY A 90 19.69 30.75 0.62
C GLY A 90 20.30 29.85 1.70
N PRO A 91 21.35 29.07 1.41
CA PRO A 91 22.10 28.33 2.44
C PRO A 91 22.67 29.23 3.53
N ALA A 92 23.24 30.38 3.19
CA ALA A 92 23.85 31.31 4.13
C ALA A 92 22.84 31.89 5.12
N VAL A 93 21.66 32.35 4.66
CA VAL A 93 20.64 32.87 5.58
C VAL A 93 20.10 31.80 6.53
N ARG A 94 20.03 30.53 6.10
CA ARG A 94 19.66 29.42 6.99
C ARG A 94 20.72 29.19 8.07
N LEU A 95 21.99 29.40 7.75
CA LEU A 95 23.09 29.33 8.73
C LEU A 95 23.06 30.52 9.69
N ALA A 96 22.81 31.73 9.20
CA ALA A 96 22.64 32.93 10.04
C ALA A 96 21.55 32.71 11.11
N VAL A 97 20.36 32.24 10.69
CA VAL A 97 19.26 31.91 11.61
C VAL A 97 19.65 30.80 12.59
N ARG A 98 20.36 29.76 12.11
CA ARG A 98 20.81 28.65 12.96
C ARG A 98 21.81 29.08 14.02
N PHE A 99 22.73 29.98 13.68
CA PHE A 99 23.83 30.41 14.55
C PHE A 99 23.49 31.63 15.41
N GLY A 100 22.27 32.13 15.30
CA GLY A 100 21.66 32.93 16.34
C GLY A 100 21.37 34.36 16.00
N ALA A 101 21.33 34.73 14.71
CA ALA A 101 20.99 36.07 14.27
C ALA A 101 19.76 36.62 15.00
N GLY A 102 19.88 37.85 15.49
CA GLY A 102 18.81 38.59 16.14
C GLY A 102 17.74 39.06 15.14
N ALA A 103 16.63 39.59 15.66
CA ALA A 103 15.55 40.10 14.79
C ALA A 103 16.01 41.29 13.93
N GLY A 104 16.72 42.26 14.51
CA GLY A 104 17.27 43.40 13.77
C GLY A 104 18.26 42.96 12.69
N GLU A 105 19.28 42.18 13.08
CA GLU A 105 20.28 41.63 12.16
C GLU A 105 19.65 40.87 10.99
N LEU A 106 18.63 40.04 11.25
CA LEU A 106 17.97 39.29 10.18
C LEU A 106 17.14 40.19 9.25
N LEU A 107 16.51 41.24 9.77
CA LEU A 107 15.79 42.22 8.94
C LEU A 107 16.75 43.01 8.06
N ASP A 108 17.90 43.43 8.60
CA ASP A 108 18.95 44.13 7.85
C ASP A 108 19.61 43.22 6.80
N LEU A 109 19.77 41.94 7.13
CA LEU A 109 20.25 40.92 6.18
C LEU A 109 19.29 40.71 5.02
N LEU A 110 17.99 40.82 5.28
CA LEU A 110 16.93 40.53 4.32
C LEU A 110 16.37 41.77 3.61
N ALA A 111 16.90 42.96 3.89
CA ALA A 111 16.40 44.24 3.41
C ALA A 111 16.15 44.26 1.90
N ASP A 112 17.15 43.84 1.12
CA ASP A 112 17.13 43.76 -0.34
C ASP A 112 17.08 42.31 -0.86
N ALA A 113 16.85 41.35 0.04
CA ALA A 113 16.89 39.94 -0.31
C ALA A 113 15.65 39.54 -1.15
N SER A 114 15.87 38.73 -2.18
CA SER A 114 14.78 38.17 -2.99
C SER A 114 13.81 37.30 -2.16
N ALA A 115 12.56 37.18 -2.60
CA ALA A 115 11.53 36.39 -1.91
C ALA A 115 11.94 34.93 -1.60
N PRO A 116 12.66 34.20 -2.49
CA PRO A 116 13.16 32.86 -2.16
C PRO A 116 14.14 32.82 -0.97
N VAL A 117 14.98 33.85 -0.81
CA VAL A 117 15.92 33.96 0.31
C VAL A 117 15.17 34.26 1.61
N ARG A 118 14.20 35.19 1.59
CA ARG A 118 13.33 35.44 2.75
C ARG A 118 12.55 34.20 3.17
N LYS A 119 11.96 33.48 2.21
CA LYS A 119 11.29 32.19 2.45
C LYS A 119 12.23 31.15 3.07
N ALA A 120 13.50 31.11 2.66
CA ALA A 120 14.51 30.24 3.27
C ALA A 120 14.81 30.63 4.73
N ALA A 121 14.84 31.92 5.05
CA ALA A 121 15.00 32.43 6.40
C ALA A 121 13.82 32.01 7.29
N TRP A 122 12.57 32.27 6.88
CA TRP A 122 11.37 31.89 7.65
C TRP A 122 11.26 30.37 7.85
N SER A 123 11.66 29.60 6.83
CA SER A 123 11.76 28.15 6.95
C SER A 123 12.82 27.70 7.96
N ALA A 124 13.98 28.38 8.02
CA ALA A 124 15.00 28.12 9.03
C ALA A 124 14.52 28.49 10.44
N VAL A 125 13.80 29.61 10.62
CA VAL A 125 13.23 30.02 11.91
C VAL A 125 12.32 28.91 12.44
N ARG A 126 11.42 28.39 11.59
CA ARG A 126 10.56 27.23 11.91
C ARG A 126 11.37 25.97 12.20
N LYS A 127 12.33 25.62 11.34
CA LYS A 127 13.15 24.41 11.47
C LYS A 127 13.93 24.38 12.78
N HIS A 128 14.47 25.52 13.20
CA HIS A 128 15.27 25.66 14.41
C HIS A 128 14.46 26.07 15.64
N ARG A 129 13.13 26.16 15.53
CA ARG A 129 12.20 26.50 16.63
C ARG A 129 12.62 27.76 17.39
N ARG A 130 13.02 28.79 16.66
CA ARG A 130 13.46 30.08 17.22
C ARG A 130 12.22 30.92 17.54
N ASP A 131 11.50 30.56 18.60
CA ASP A 131 10.18 31.11 18.93
C ASP A 131 10.21 32.60 19.29
N GLY A 132 11.11 33.04 20.16
CA GLY A 132 11.27 34.45 20.51
C GLY A 132 11.72 35.31 19.32
N LEU A 133 12.47 34.73 18.38
CA LEU A 133 12.82 35.40 17.12
C LEU A 133 11.60 35.52 16.21
N ALA A 134 10.78 34.47 16.10
CA ALA A 134 9.55 34.51 15.31
C ALA A 134 8.56 35.54 15.87
N ASP A 135 8.36 35.57 17.20
CA ASP A 135 7.52 36.55 17.89
C ASP A 135 7.99 38.00 17.62
N ALA A 136 9.30 38.24 17.62
CA ALA A 136 9.88 39.57 17.37
C ALA A 136 9.82 40.00 15.89
N LEU A 137 9.74 39.04 14.96
CA LEU A 137 9.75 39.31 13.53
C LEU A 137 8.36 39.49 12.94
N VAL A 138 7.34 38.80 13.46
CA VAL A 138 6.04 38.66 12.78
C VAL A 138 5.41 40.00 12.39
N ASP A 139 5.38 40.99 13.29
CA ASP A 139 4.75 42.30 13.01
C ASP A 139 5.60 43.13 12.03
N ARG A 140 6.93 43.13 12.20
CA ARG A 140 7.85 43.85 11.32
C ARG A 140 7.86 43.27 9.91
N VAL A 141 7.68 41.96 9.80
CA VAL A 141 7.56 41.26 8.52
C VAL A 141 6.21 41.60 7.86
N ALA A 142 5.13 41.69 8.63
CA ALA A 142 3.82 42.10 8.11
C ALA A 142 3.88 43.52 7.53
N GLU A 143 4.48 44.45 8.27
CA GLU A 143 4.65 45.85 7.83
C GLU A 143 5.51 45.96 6.56
N ARG A 144 6.63 45.23 6.49
CA ARG A 144 7.61 45.40 5.40
C ARG A 144 7.34 44.56 4.16
N TRP A 145 6.87 43.32 4.32
CA TRP A 145 6.72 42.35 3.23
C TRP A 145 5.33 41.72 3.15
N GLY A 146 4.40 42.15 4.01
CA GLY A 146 2.99 41.76 3.97
C GLY A 146 2.63 40.51 4.77
N ASP A 147 1.33 40.35 4.95
CA ASP A 147 0.72 39.33 5.83
C ASP A 147 1.08 37.90 5.44
N ALA A 148 1.30 37.61 4.15
CA ALA A 148 1.62 36.26 3.70
C ALA A 148 2.98 35.76 4.24
N GLU A 149 3.98 36.65 4.28
CA GLU A 149 5.29 36.31 4.84
C GLU A 149 5.21 36.22 6.37
N ALA A 150 4.50 37.14 7.01
CA ALA A 150 4.27 37.16 8.46
C ALA A 150 3.51 35.91 8.93
N ALA A 151 2.42 35.55 8.27
CA ALA A 151 1.62 34.37 8.58
C ALA A 151 2.42 33.07 8.43
N SER A 152 3.47 33.06 7.58
CA SER A 152 4.38 31.93 7.46
C SER A 152 5.21 31.69 8.74
N LEU A 153 5.42 32.71 9.59
CA LEU A 153 6.16 32.61 10.85
C LEU A 153 5.31 32.09 12.00
N LEU A 154 3.98 32.16 11.92
CA LEU A 154 3.07 31.74 13.00
C LEU A 154 3.36 30.34 13.57
N PRO A 155 3.67 29.30 12.76
CA PRO A 155 3.99 27.98 13.32
C PRO A 155 5.28 27.90 14.15
N ALA A 156 6.12 28.94 14.13
CA ALA A 156 7.30 29.06 14.98
C ALA A 156 7.07 29.95 16.21
N CYS A 157 6.02 30.79 16.21
CA CYS A 157 5.74 31.73 17.28
C CYS A 157 5.27 31.01 18.55
N ARG A 158 5.31 31.70 19.69
CA ARG A 158 4.74 31.18 20.93
C ARG A 158 3.21 31.22 20.89
N PRO A 159 2.51 30.37 21.66
CA PRO A 159 1.04 30.33 21.66
C PRO A 159 0.39 31.68 21.92
N ALA A 160 0.91 32.48 22.86
CA ALA A 160 0.37 33.81 23.17
C ALA A 160 0.49 34.77 21.96
N ALA A 161 1.61 34.75 21.26
CA ALA A 161 1.84 35.60 20.08
C ALA A 161 0.96 35.18 18.89
N VAL A 162 0.74 33.87 18.71
CA VAL A 162 -0.19 33.36 17.70
C VAL A 162 -1.63 33.73 18.06
N ALA A 163 -2.05 33.58 19.32
CA ALA A 163 -3.41 33.87 19.75
C ALA A 163 -3.81 35.33 19.45
N SER A 164 -2.91 36.29 19.66
CA SER A 164 -3.17 37.71 19.41
C SER A 164 -3.16 38.12 17.93
N ARG A 165 -2.57 37.30 17.04
CA ARG A 165 -2.34 37.65 15.62
C ARG A 165 -3.09 36.77 14.63
N LEU A 166 -3.52 35.58 15.06
CA LEU A 166 -4.11 34.58 14.17
C LEU A 166 -5.35 35.12 13.46
N GLU A 167 -6.19 35.89 14.14
CA GLU A 167 -7.41 36.41 13.55
C GLU A 167 -7.13 37.35 12.38
N ALA A 168 -6.25 38.34 12.58
CA ALA A 168 -5.83 39.27 11.54
C ALA A 168 -5.11 38.57 10.37
N LEU A 169 -4.18 37.64 10.67
CA LEU A 169 -3.36 36.98 9.67
C LEU A 169 -4.00 35.74 9.04
N ALA A 170 -5.16 35.27 9.52
CA ALA A 170 -5.81 34.05 9.06
C ALA A 170 -6.08 34.01 7.54
N PRO A 171 -6.47 35.11 6.86
CA PRO A 171 -6.63 35.11 5.40
C PRO A 171 -5.32 34.80 4.65
N ALA A 172 -4.16 35.15 5.23
CA ALA A 172 -2.85 35.05 4.60
C ALA A 172 -2.06 33.77 4.98
N VAL A 173 -2.61 32.90 5.84
CA VAL A 173 -1.92 31.67 6.29
C VAL A 173 -1.62 30.74 5.11
N PRO A 174 -0.33 30.50 4.77
CA PRO A 174 0.03 29.70 3.61
C PRO A 174 -0.17 28.20 3.82
N SER A 175 -0.21 27.74 5.08
CA SER A 175 -0.39 26.32 5.39
C SER A 175 -1.00 26.09 6.78
N TRP A 176 -2.32 25.89 6.82
CA TRP A 176 -3.03 25.48 8.03
C TRP A 176 -2.53 24.16 8.61
N ARG A 177 -1.96 23.28 7.78
CA ARG A 177 -1.35 22.03 8.24
C ARG A 177 -0.17 22.26 9.19
N LEU A 178 0.74 23.17 8.83
CA LEU A 178 1.90 23.49 9.69
C LEU A 178 1.44 24.13 10.99
N LEU A 179 0.47 25.04 10.90
CA LEU A 179 -0.07 25.72 12.07
C LEU A 179 -0.81 24.74 13.00
N GLY A 180 -1.66 23.86 12.48
CA GLY A 180 -2.37 22.86 13.29
C GLY A 180 -1.44 21.82 13.92
N ARG A 181 -0.27 21.56 13.32
CA ARG A 181 0.76 20.72 13.94
C ARG A 181 1.46 21.41 15.11
N ALA A 182 1.70 22.73 15.01
CA ALA A 182 2.40 23.50 16.03
C ALA A 182 1.47 23.97 17.16
N HIS A 183 0.27 24.43 16.81
CA HIS A 183 -0.72 25.03 17.70
C HIS A 183 -2.11 24.43 17.46
N PRO A 184 -2.31 23.13 17.75
CA PRO A 184 -3.58 22.43 17.47
C PRO A 184 -4.77 23.10 18.17
N ASP A 185 -4.62 23.50 19.43
CA ASP A 185 -5.71 24.08 20.22
C ASP A 185 -6.14 25.45 19.66
N LEU A 186 -5.21 26.33 19.31
CA LEU A 186 -5.52 27.63 18.70
C LEU A 186 -6.18 27.53 17.33
N VAL A 187 -5.82 26.51 16.52
CA VAL A 187 -6.50 26.25 15.25
C VAL A 187 -7.93 25.79 15.47
N LEU A 188 -8.20 24.99 16.51
CA LEU A 188 -9.55 24.59 16.88
C LEU A 188 -10.37 25.78 17.40
N ASP A 189 -9.80 26.61 18.28
CA ASP A 189 -10.46 27.81 18.82
C ASP A 189 -10.81 28.81 17.69
N HIS A 190 -9.94 28.93 16.68
CA HIS A 190 -10.23 29.74 15.51
C HIS A 190 -11.32 29.12 14.62
N ALA A 191 -11.29 27.80 14.45
CA ALA A 191 -12.27 27.07 13.66
C ALA A 191 -13.69 27.14 14.26
N GLU A 192 -13.80 27.07 15.60
CA GLU A 192 -15.06 27.22 16.34
C GLU A 192 -15.66 28.62 16.19
N ARG A 193 -14.82 29.66 16.10
CA ARG A 193 -15.25 31.05 15.86
C ARG A 193 -15.57 31.35 14.39
N ALA A 194 -15.04 30.56 13.46
CA ALA A 194 -15.18 30.77 12.01
C ALA A 194 -15.70 29.51 11.29
N PRO A 195 -16.93 29.05 11.58
CA PRO A 195 -17.48 27.81 11.01
C PRO A 195 -17.56 27.84 9.47
N SER A 196 -17.75 29.02 8.87
CA SER A 196 -17.74 29.20 7.41
C SER A 196 -16.39 28.86 6.74
N ARG A 197 -15.29 28.85 7.51
CA ARG A 197 -13.92 28.61 7.01
C ARG A 197 -13.44 27.18 7.21
N LEU A 198 -14.22 26.29 7.83
CA LEU A 198 -13.78 24.95 8.23
C LEU A 198 -13.16 24.12 7.09
N ARG A 199 -13.66 24.27 5.86
CA ARG A 199 -13.08 23.60 4.68
C ARG A 199 -11.64 24.07 4.40
N THR A 200 -11.37 25.36 4.52
CA THR A 200 -10.01 25.94 4.37
C THR A 200 -9.09 25.50 5.51
N LEU A 201 -9.66 25.36 6.72
CA LEU A 201 -8.93 24.95 7.93
C LEU A 201 -8.68 23.43 8.01
N ALA A 202 -9.34 22.63 7.17
CA ALA A 202 -9.33 21.16 7.24
C ALA A 202 -7.93 20.51 7.33
N PRO A 203 -6.88 20.97 6.61
CA PRO A 203 -5.54 20.43 6.78
C PRO A 203 -4.97 20.64 8.20
N GLY A 204 -5.30 21.75 8.85
CA GLY A 204 -4.93 22.04 10.24
C GLY A 204 -5.74 21.20 11.23
N LEU A 205 -7.05 21.11 11.04
CA LEU A 205 -7.94 20.24 11.83
C LEU A 205 -7.48 18.77 11.78
N ALA A 206 -6.99 18.30 10.64
CA ALA A 206 -6.47 16.94 10.48
C ALA A 206 -5.19 16.67 11.28
N GLU A 207 -4.35 17.68 11.51
CA GLU A 207 -3.20 17.56 12.40
C GLU A 207 -3.64 17.64 13.88
N ALA A 208 -4.64 18.47 14.20
CA ALA A 208 -5.22 18.58 15.54
C ALA A 208 -6.04 17.33 15.98
N ALA A 209 -6.56 16.56 15.03
CA ALA A 209 -7.42 15.40 15.27
C ALA A 209 -6.81 14.32 16.19
N HIS A 210 -5.49 14.22 16.29
CA HIS A 210 -4.86 13.25 17.21
C HIS A 210 -4.88 13.70 18.67
N ARG A 211 -4.95 15.02 18.91
CA ARG A 211 -4.91 15.61 20.25
C ARG A 211 -6.32 15.85 20.80
N SER A 212 -7.21 16.36 19.95
CA SER A 212 -8.57 16.76 20.35
C SER A 212 -9.61 16.24 19.35
N PRO A 213 -9.73 14.91 19.16
CA PRO A 213 -10.61 14.32 18.15
C PRO A 213 -12.09 14.69 18.36
N ALA A 214 -12.57 14.78 19.60
CA ALA A 214 -13.96 15.12 19.91
C ALA A 214 -14.35 16.53 19.41
N ARG A 215 -13.47 17.52 19.61
CA ARG A 215 -13.65 18.89 19.09
C ARG A 215 -13.69 18.90 17.56
N VAL A 216 -12.83 18.12 16.91
CA VAL A 216 -12.83 18.00 15.44
C VAL A 216 -14.14 17.38 14.94
N VAL A 217 -14.70 16.38 15.63
CA VAL A 217 -16.00 15.80 15.25
C VAL A 217 -17.14 16.81 15.43
N ALA A 218 -17.13 17.59 16.52
CA ALA A 218 -18.11 18.67 16.70
C ALA A 218 -18.07 19.70 15.56
N LEU A 219 -16.87 20.08 15.11
CA LEU A 219 -16.71 20.97 13.96
C LEU A 219 -17.21 20.33 12.66
N LEU A 220 -17.00 19.03 12.47
CA LEU A 220 -17.47 18.32 11.29
C LEU A 220 -19.00 18.25 11.18
N GLU A 221 -19.73 18.31 12.30
CA GLU A 221 -21.20 18.35 12.29
C GLU A 221 -21.76 19.65 11.67
N HIS A 222 -20.94 20.69 11.54
CA HIS A 222 -21.30 21.94 10.85
C HIS A 222 -21.04 21.91 9.35
N LEU A 223 -20.51 20.80 8.82
CA LEU A 223 -20.21 20.63 7.42
C LEU A 223 -21.12 19.59 6.78
N ASP A 224 -21.58 19.92 5.57
CA ASP A 224 -22.36 18.98 4.75
C ASP A 224 -21.52 17.81 4.23
N ASP A 225 -20.19 17.99 4.12
CA ASP A 225 -19.28 16.94 3.68
C ASP A 225 -17.97 16.86 4.48
N LEU A 226 -17.39 15.65 4.53
CA LEU A 226 -16.10 15.40 5.17
C LEU A 226 -14.94 15.87 4.30
N PRO A 227 -14.12 16.87 4.70
CA PRO A 227 -12.98 17.29 3.91
C PRO A 227 -11.93 16.18 3.73
N ALA A 228 -11.31 16.11 2.55
CA ALA A 228 -10.33 15.07 2.21
C ALA A 228 -9.15 14.92 3.21
N PRO A 229 -8.58 16.00 3.80
CA PRO A 229 -7.55 15.86 4.84
C PRO A 229 -8.02 15.07 6.07
N LEU A 230 -9.31 15.19 6.43
CA LEU A 230 -9.92 14.54 7.59
C LEU A 230 -10.38 13.11 7.30
N ALA A 231 -10.66 12.76 6.04
CA ALA A 231 -10.89 11.37 5.63
C ALA A 231 -9.69 10.46 5.98
N GLY A 232 -8.48 11.02 5.97
CA GLY A 232 -7.26 10.34 6.42
C GLY A 232 -7.26 9.97 7.90
N LYS A 233 -8.06 10.66 8.71
CA LYS A 233 -8.15 10.59 10.17
C LYS A 233 -9.43 9.92 10.66
N ALA A 234 -10.33 9.49 9.76
CA ALA A 234 -11.61 8.89 10.10
C ALA A 234 -11.53 7.80 11.18
N GLY A 235 -10.49 6.95 11.15
CA GLY A 235 -10.31 5.95 12.21
C GLY A 235 -10.11 6.53 13.61
N VAL A 236 -9.31 7.59 13.75
CA VAL A 236 -9.08 8.25 15.04
C VAL A 236 -10.35 8.94 15.53
N LEU A 237 -11.07 9.61 14.63
CA LEU A 237 -12.32 10.29 14.94
C LEU A 237 -13.42 9.31 15.37
N MET A 238 -13.53 8.15 14.69
CA MET A 238 -14.47 7.08 15.06
C MET A 238 -14.13 6.40 16.39
N ASP A 239 -12.87 6.37 16.83
CA ASP A 239 -12.54 5.82 18.16
C ASP A 239 -12.94 6.79 19.28
N ALA A 240 -12.82 8.09 19.04
CA ALA A 240 -13.14 9.10 20.04
C ALA A 240 -14.66 9.33 20.15
N GLU A 241 -15.34 9.47 19.00
CA GLU A 241 -16.75 9.84 18.93
C GLU A 241 -17.48 8.93 17.92
N PRO A 242 -17.69 7.64 18.24
CA PRO A 242 -18.20 6.66 17.28
C PRO A 242 -19.58 7.02 16.72
N GLU A 243 -20.52 7.43 17.57
CA GLU A 243 -21.89 7.73 17.15
C GLU A 243 -21.98 9.04 16.37
N ARG A 244 -21.31 10.09 16.84
CA ARG A 244 -21.28 11.39 16.16
C ARG A 244 -20.57 11.30 14.81
N MET A 245 -19.45 10.59 14.75
CA MET A 245 -18.75 10.36 13.49
C MET A 245 -19.57 9.49 12.54
N LEU A 246 -20.34 8.52 13.05
CA LEU A 246 -21.28 7.76 12.22
C LEU A 246 -22.33 8.68 11.60
N ARG A 247 -22.94 9.60 12.37
CA ARG A 247 -23.87 10.61 11.84
C ARG A 247 -23.23 11.47 10.74
N VAL A 248 -22.00 11.94 10.95
CA VAL A 248 -21.23 12.68 9.93
C VAL A 248 -21.01 11.83 8.68
N LEU A 249 -20.71 10.54 8.83
CA LEU A 249 -20.53 9.63 7.69
C LEU A 249 -21.83 9.34 6.94
N LEU A 250 -22.97 9.31 7.62
CA LEU A 250 -24.29 9.10 7.02
C LEU A 250 -24.85 10.34 6.33
N GLY A 251 -24.23 11.51 6.54
CA GLY A 251 -24.53 12.73 5.78
C GLY A 251 -24.12 12.65 4.31
N PRO A 252 -24.39 13.71 3.52
CA PRO A 252 -24.14 13.74 2.08
C PRO A 252 -22.63 13.81 1.76
N LEU A 253 -21.96 12.66 1.84
CA LEU A 253 -20.55 12.52 1.51
C LEU A 253 -20.32 12.33 0.01
N ARG A 254 -19.29 13.00 -0.53
CA ARG A 254 -18.88 12.82 -1.93
C ARG A 254 -18.47 11.35 -2.22
N PRO A 255 -18.83 10.79 -3.40
CA PRO A 255 -18.48 9.42 -3.82
C PRO A 255 -17.04 8.97 -3.58
N ARG A 256 -16.09 9.83 -3.94
CA ARG A 256 -14.65 9.53 -3.84
C ARG A 256 -14.18 9.37 -2.39
N LEU A 257 -14.85 10.03 -1.43
CA LEU A 257 -14.48 9.95 -0.02
C LEU A 257 -14.87 8.61 0.59
N TRP A 258 -16.05 8.08 0.25
CA TRP A 258 -16.47 6.74 0.65
C TRP A 258 -15.46 5.68 0.21
N LEU A 259 -14.97 5.79 -1.04
CA LEU A 259 -13.95 4.88 -1.53
C LEU A 259 -12.66 4.97 -0.70
N LEU A 260 -12.22 6.18 -0.36
CA LEU A 260 -11.02 6.40 0.45
C LEU A 260 -11.19 5.89 1.89
N ILE A 261 -12.38 6.01 2.46
CA ILE A 261 -12.71 5.66 3.84
C ILE A 261 -12.89 4.15 4.00
N VAL A 262 -13.77 3.52 3.20
CA VAL A 262 -14.09 2.09 3.30
C VAL A 262 -12.93 1.20 2.85
N ASN A 263 -12.04 1.70 1.98
CA ASN A 263 -10.83 0.96 1.62
C ASN A 263 -9.76 0.96 2.72
N ARG A 264 -9.89 1.78 3.75
CA ARG A 264 -8.96 1.76 4.89
C ARG A 264 -9.32 0.66 5.87
N ARG A 265 -8.33 -0.18 6.17
CA ARG A 265 -8.45 -1.26 7.17
C ARG A 265 -8.87 -0.72 8.54
N CYS A 266 -8.38 0.44 8.96
CA CYS A 266 -8.73 1.04 10.25
C CYS A 266 -10.23 1.33 10.36
N VAL A 267 -10.84 1.90 9.32
CA VAL A 267 -12.28 2.18 9.27
C VAL A 267 -13.08 0.88 9.24
N ARG A 268 -12.74 -0.06 8.33
CA ARG A 268 -13.43 -1.36 8.25
C ARG A 268 -13.46 -2.11 9.58
N THR A 269 -12.37 -2.03 10.34
CA THR A 269 -12.28 -2.69 11.65
C THR A 269 -13.23 -2.05 12.66
N ARG A 270 -13.41 -0.72 12.62
CA ARG A 270 -14.29 0.03 13.52
C ARG A 270 -15.76 -0.11 13.13
N LEU A 271 -16.06 -0.15 11.83
CA LEU A 271 -17.41 -0.40 11.33
C LEU A 271 -18.02 -1.69 11.91
N ARG A 272 -17.20 -2.73 12.13
CA ARG A 272 -17.65 -3.99 12.74
C ARG A 272 -18.24 -3.83 14.16
N ARG A 273 -17.94 -2.73 14.86
CA ARG A 273 -18.44 -2.47 16.23
C ARG A 273 -19.88 -1.97 16.24
N TYR A 274 -20.36 -1.34 15.17
CA TYR A 274 -21.74 -0.86 15.12
C TYR A 274 -22.75 -2.00 15.01
N GLY A 275 -23.99 -1.71 15.38
CA GLY A 275 -25.14 -2.59 15.20
C GLY A 275 -25.45 -2.85 13.72
N ASP A 276 -26.34 -3.80 13.47
CA ASP A 276 -26.71 -4.14 12.09
C ASP A 276 -27.50 -3.03 11.39
N ASP A 277 -28.29 -2.25 12.12
CA ASP A 277 -29.07 -1.14 11.57
C ASP A 277 -28.18 0.02 11.12
N ASP A 278 -27.20 0.39 11.95
CA ASP A 278 -26.17 1.36 11.60
C ASP A 278 -25.39 0.93 10.37
N LEU A 279 -24.98 -0.34 10.31
CA LEU A 279 -24.26 -0.86 9.15
C LEU A 279 -25.14 -0.93 7.90
N ALA A 280 -26.43 -1.20 8.05
CA ALA A 280 -27.39 -1.13 6.94
C ALA A 280 -27.54 0.31 6.44
N ALA A 281 -27.58 1.30 7.32
CA ALA A 281 -27.57 2.71 6.96
C ALA A 281 -26.29 3.10 6.22
N VAL A 282 -25.12 2.67 6.71
CA VAL A 282 -23.83 2.89 6.02
C VAL A 282 -23.84 2.21 4.64
N ALA A 283 -24.38 1.00 4.53
CA ALA A 283 -24.44 0.29 3.26
C ALA A 283 -25.34 1.01 2.23
N ARG A 284 -26.45 1.61 2.66
CA ARG A 284 -27.29 2.47 1.82
C ARG A 284 -26.54 3.73 1.39
N ALA A 285 -25.94 4.46 2.33
CA ALA A 285 -25.18 5.67 2.02
C ALA A 285 -23.99 5.41 1.07
N VAL A 286 -23.29 4.27 1.23
CA VAL A 286 -22.23 3.85 0.32
C VAL A 286 -22.79 3.49 -1.07
N HIS A 287 -23.97 2.87 -1.14
CA HIS A 287 -24.62 2.58 -2.43
C HIS A 287 -24.97 3.88 -3.17
N GLU A 288 -25.73 4.76 -2.51
CA GLU A 288 -26.25 6.02 -3.05
C GLU A 288 -25.11 6.93 -3.51
N HIS A 289 -24.10 7.09 -2.67
CA HIS A 289 -23.05 8.06 -2.95
C HIS A 289 -21.83 7.48 -3.65
N ALA A 290 -21.51 6.17 -3.58
CA ALA A 290 -20.21 5.64 -4.02
C ALA A 290 -20.26 4.74 -5.26
N GLY A 291 -21.13 5.06 -6.22
CA GLY A 291 -21.20 4.40 -7.52
C GLY A 291 -22.10 3.16 -7.55
N GLY A 292 -23.10 3.09 -6.67
CA GLY A 292 -24.13 2.05 -6.66
C GLY A 292 -23.61 0.66 -6.33
N ALA A 293 -24.39 -0.36 -6.70
CA ALA A 293 -24.07 -1.76 -6.44
C ALA A 293 -22.83 -2.27 -7.22
N ARG A 294 -22.44 -1.58 -8.31
CA ARG A 294 -21.18 -1.86 -9.04
C ARG A 294 -19.94 -1.27 -8.35
N GLY A 295 -20.16 -0.33 -7.43
CA GLY A 295 -19.09 0.43 -6.79
C GLY A 295 -18.13 -0.45 -5.99
N PRO A 296 -16.80 -0.25 -6.11
CA PRO A 296 -15.81 -0.99 -5.32
C PRO A 296 -15.95 -0.75 -3.81
N ALA A 297 -16.61 0.34 -3.40
CA ALA A 297 -16.87 0.65 -1.99
C ALA A 297 -17.88 -0.33 -1.34
N VAL A 298 -19.01 -0.61 -2.00
CA VAL A 298 -20.01 -1.59 -1.50
C VAL A 298 -19.38 -2.98 -1.34
N ARG A 299 -18.60 -3.41 -2.34
CA ARG A 299 -17.87 -4.68 -2.28
C ARG A 299 -16.90 -4.74 -1.11
N SER A 300 -16.19 -3.63 -0.86
CA SER A 300 -15.22 -3.52 0.23
C SER A 300 -15.89 -3.52 1.60
N LEU A 301 -17.09 -2.92 1.71
CA LEU A 301 -17.91 -2.95 2.91
C LEU A 301 -18.45 -4.36 3.22
N LEU A 302 -19.02 -5.05 2.24
CA LEU A 302 -19.50 -6.43 2.43
C LEU A 302 -18.36 -7.40 2.81
N ARG A 303 -17.16 -7.23 2.23
CA ARG A 303 -15.95 -7.97 2.65
C ARG A 303 -15.47 -7.59 4.05
N ALA A 304 -15.79 -6.39 4.51
CA ALA A 304 -15.39 -5.91 5.83
C ALA A 304 -16.09 -6.69 6.95
N VAL A 305 -17.34 -7.11 6.76
CA VAL A 305 -18.15 -7.72 7.81
C VAL A 305 -18.09 -9.26 7.79
N PRO A 306 -18.30 -9.91 8.96
CA PRO A 306 -18.44 -11.37 9.04
C PRO A 306 -19.58 -11.88 8.14
N PRO A 307 -19.49 -13.13 7.61
CA PRO A 307 -20.50 -13.69 6.73
C PRO A 307 -21.93 -13.63 7.27
N GLY A 308 -22.14 -13.90 8.57
CA GLY A 308 -23.46 -13.87 9.21
C GLY A 308 -24.14 -12.50 9.22
N ARG A 309 -23.40 -11.41 9.05
CA ARG A 309 -23.95 -10.04 9.01
C ARG A 309 -24.21 -9.54 7.58
N ARG A 310 -23.69 -10.24 6.55
CA ARG A 310 -23.76 -9.77 5.15
C ARG A 310 -25.19 -9.71 4.61
N GLU A 311 -26.09 -10.53 5.14
CA GLU A 311 -27.50 -10.56 4.71
C GLU A 311 -28.19 -9.21 4.92
N ARG A 312 -28.08 -8.65 6.12
CA ARG A 312 -28.73 -7.38 6.47
C ARG A 312 -28.19 -6.21 5.65
N LEU A 313 -26.87 -6.14 5.47
CA LEU A 313 -26.24 -5.13 4.62
C LEU A 313 -26.64 -5.29 3.15
N PHE A 314 -26.65 -6.53 2.65
CA PHE A 314 -27.07 -6.79 1.27
C PHE A 314 -28.54 -6.44 1.04
N ALA A 315 -29.43 -6.76 2.00
CA ALA A 315 -30.84 -6.40 1.94
C ALA A 315 -31.02 -4.87 1.86
N ALA A 316 -30.22 -4.11 2.62
CA ALA A 316 -30.24 -2.65 2.59
C ALA A 316 -29.77 -2.09 1.24
N VAL A 317 -28.66 -2.60 0.69
CA VAL A 317 -28.16 -2.24 -0.66
C VAL A 317 -29.17 -2.62 -1.74
N ARG A 318 -29.82 -3.79 -1.61
CA ARG A 318 -30.84 -4.25 -2.54
C ARG A 318 -32.06 -3.34 -2.54
N ALA A 319 -32.55 -2.94 -1.37
CA ALA A 319 -33.68 -2.03 -1.27
C ALA A 319 -33.37 -0.67 -1.94
N ALA A 320 -32.16 -0.13 -1.72
CA ALA A 320 -31.71 1.09 -2.40
C ALA A 320 -31.60 0.89 -3.93
N ALA A 321 -31.00 -0.22 -4.37
CA ALA A 321 -30.88 -0.53 -5.80
C ALA A 321 -32.24 -0.79 -6.49
N GLU A 322 -33.25 -1.25 -5.74
CA GLU A 322 -34.62 -1.41 -6.21
C GLU A 322 -35.30 -0.04 -6.39
N ALA A 323 -35.06 0.91 -5.49
CA ALA A 323 -35.59 2.27 -5.59
C ALA A 323 -35.01 3.05 -6.79
N ASP A 324 -33.70 2.94 -7.03
CA ASP A 324 -33.01 3.69 -8.09
C ASP A 324 -32.96 2.95 -9.45
N GLY A 325 -33.66 1.82 -9.59
CA GLY A 325 -33.67 1.02 -10.82
C GLY A 325 -32.34 0.29 -11.15
N ALA A 326 -31.32 0.39 -10.30
CA ALA A 326 -29.98 -0.18 -10.48
C ALA A 326 -29.87 -1.69 -10.11
N ARG A 327 -30.99 -2.40 -10.13
CA ARG A 327 -31.11 -3.79 -9.66
C ARG A 327 -30.25 -4.79 -10.46
N ALA A 328 -30.00 -4.52 -11.74
CA ALA A 328 -29.19 -5.33 -12.64
C ALA A 328 -27.69 -5.39 -12.27
N HIS A 329 -27.29 -4.81 -11.13
CA HIS A 329 -25.90 -4.71 -10.68
C HIS A 329 -25.63 -5.47 -9.38
N LEU A 330 -26.65 -6.14 -8.82
CA LEU A 330 -26.56 -6.91 -7.59
C LEU A 330 -25.88 -8.28 -7.81
N ASP A 331 -25.87 -8.78 -9.04
CA ASP A 331 -25.20 -10.01 -9.46
C ASP A 331 -23.71 -10.02 -9.06
N ALA A 332 -23.02 -8.89 -9.27
CA ALA A 332 -21.61 -8.72 -8.92
C ALA A 332 -21.32 -8.81 -7.41
N LEU A 333 -22.34 -8.75 -6.55
CA LEU A 333 -22.22 -8.86 -5.10
C LEU A 333 -22.48 -10.28 -4.58
N LEU A 334 -23.09 -11.16 -5.38
CA LEU A 334 -23.50 -12.51 -4.95
C LEU A 334 -22.33 -13.39 -4.51
N ASP A 335 -21.14 -13.22 -5.11
CA ASP A 335 -19.93 -13.93 -4.69
C ASP A 335 -19.47 -13.56 -3.27
N LEU A 336 -19.93 -12.42 -2.73
CA LEU A 336 -19.61 -11.98 -1.37
C LEU A 336 -20.56 -12.56 -0.33
N LEU A 337 -21.71 -13.12 -0.74
CA LEU A 337 -22.73 -13.62 0.18
C LEU A 337 -22.45 -15.07 0.61
N PRO A 338 -22.90 -15.49 1.80
CA PRO A 338 -22.94 -16.90 2.19
C PRO A 338 -23.71 -17.75 1.18
N ARG A 339 -23.34 -19.03 1.03
CA ARG A 339 -23.93 -19.95 0.04
C ARG A 339 -25.47 -20.01 0.06
N PRO A 340 -26.15 -20.16 1.22
CA PRO A 340 -27.62 -20.23 1.24
C PRO A 340 -28.27 -18.93 0.74
N LEU A 341 -27.74 -17.79 1.15
CA LEU A 341 -28.22 -16.47 0.75
C LEU A 341 -28.01 -16.23 -0.75
N ARG A 342 -26.83 -16.60 -1.27
CA ARG A 342 -26.52 -16.53 -2.70
C ARG A 342 -27.55 -17.29 -3.54
N ALA A 343 -27.85 -18.54 -3.17
CA ALA A 343 -28.82 -19.37 -3.88
C ALA A 343 -30.23 -18.76 -3.83
N ARG A 344 -30.65 -18.26 -2.66
CA ARG A 344 -31.95 -17.61 -2.48
C ARG A 344 -32.10 -16.37 -3.36
N GLU A 345 -31.09 -15.49 -3.38
CA GLU A 345 -31.12 -14.28 -4.22
C GLU A 345 -30.96 -14.61 -5.72
N ALA A 346 -30.22 -15.65 -6.07
CA ALA A 346 -30.16 -16.14 -7.45
C ALA A 346 -31.54 -16.62 -7.94
N ARG A 347 -32.23 -17.47 -7.16
CA ARG A 347 -33.61 -17.93 -7.47
C ARG A 347 -34.58 -16.76 -7.60
N ARG A 348 -34.49 -15.76 -6.71
CA ARG A 348 -35.35 -14.56 -6.74
C ARG A 348 -35.21 -13.76 -8.05
N ASN A 349 -34.02 -13.72 -8.64
CA ASN A 349 -33.73 -12.87 -9.80
C ASN A 349 -33.63 -13.67 -11.13
N ALA A 350 -33.46 -14.99 -11.07
CA ALA A 350 -33.40 -15.91 -12.22
C ALA A 350 -34.59 -15.83 -13.21
N PRO A 351 -35.88 -15.76 -12.78
CA PRO A 351 -37.01 -15.87 -13.71
C PRO A 351 -37.27 -14.63 -14.59
N ARG A 352 -36.50 -13.54 -14.48
CA ARG A 352 -36.84 -12.22 -15.06
C ARG A 352 -36.24 -11.95 -16.44
N GLY A 353 -36.19 -12.97 -17.31
CA GLY A 353 -35.61 -12.91 -18.66
C GLY A 353 -34.31 -13.71 -18.76
N ILE A 354 -34.35 -14.82 -19.50
CA ILE A 354 -33.33 -15.89 -19.51
C ILE A 354 -31.97 -15.37 -19.97
N GLU A 355 -31.93 -14.53 -21.01
CA GLU A 355 -30.65 -14.09 -21.59
C GLU A 355 -29.94 -13.00 -20.78
N ARG A 356 -30.70 -12.05 -20.21
CA ARG A 356 -30.13 -10.96 -19.39
C ARG A 356 -29.65 -11.43 -18.02
N ASN A 357 -30.25 -12.50 -17.49
CA ASN A 357 -29.97 -13.02 -16.15
C ASN A 357 -29.11 -14.27 -16.16
N LEU A 358 -28.58 -14.66 -17.31
CA LEU A 358 -27.83 -15.89 -17.49
C LEU A 358 -26.66 -16.08 -16.50
N PRO A 359 -25.87 -15.04 -16.15
CA PRO A 359 -24.83 -15.17 -15.12
C PRO A 359 -25.35 -15.60 -13.75
N LEU A 360 -26.62 -15.31 -13.41
CA LEU A 360 -27.23 -15.68 -12.13
C LEU A 360 -27.42 -17.19 -11.99
N PHE A 361 -27.56 -17.94 -13.08
CA PHE A 361 -27.70 -19.40 -13.02
C PHE A 361 -26.47 -20.07 -12.44
N ALA A 362 -25.28 -19.48 -12.61
CA ALA A 362 -24.06 -20.00 -11.98
C ALA A 362 -24.04 -19.82 -10.45
N HIS A 363 -25.02 -19.12 -9.87
CA HIS A 363 -25.20 -18.95 -8.42
C HIS A 363 -26.34 -19.80 -7.84
N LEU A 364 -27.11 -20.50 -8.68
CA LEU A 364 -28.10 -21.49 -8.25
C LEU A 364 -27.39 -22.78 -7.74
N PRO A 365 -28.08 -23.61 -6.94
CA PRO A 365 -27.60 -24.97 -6.67
C PRO A 365 -27.39 -25.74 -7.97
N TYR A 366 -26.36 -26.57 -8.01
CA TYR A 366 -25.95 -27.25 -9.25
C TYR A 366 -27.08 -28.07 -9.88
N ALA A 367 -27.87 -28.79 -9.08
CA ALA A 367 -29.00 -29.59 -9.54
C ALA A 367 -30.09 -28.74 -10.25
N GLU A 368 -30.29 -27.49 -9.83
CA GLU A 368 -31.25 -26.56 -10.46
C GLU A 368 -30.65 -25.88 -11.69
N ALA A 369 -29.36 -25.52 -11.63
CA ALA A 369 -28.67 -24.83 -12.71
C ALA A 369 -28.40 -25.74 -13.92
N ARG A 370 -28.09 -27.02 -13.66
CA ARG A 370 -27.67 -28.00 -14.67
C ARG A 370 -28.64 -28.11 -15.85
N PRO A 371 -29.94 -28.43 -15.68
CA PRO A 371 -30.85 -28.55 -16.83
C PRO A 371 -31.00 -27.25 -17.61
N LEU A 372 -30.95 -26.09 -16.93
CA LEU A 372 -31.07 -24.77 -17.56
C LEU A 372 -29.85 -24.43 -18.43
N LEU A 373 -28.65 -24.72 -17.93
CA LEU A 373 -27.40 -24.42 -18.62
C LEU A 373 -27.04 -25.50 -19.66
N GLU A 374 -27.45 -26.75 -19.45
CA GLU A 374 -27.30 -27.83 -20.43
C GLU A 374 -28.06 -27.51 -21.72
N GLY A 375 -29.28 -27.00 -21.63
CA GLY A 375 -30.04 -26.56 -22.81
C GLY A 375 -29.28 -25.53 -23.67
N MET A 376 -28.42 -24.70 -23.07
CA MET A 376 -27.54 -23.81 -23.82
C MET A 376 -26.40 -24.53 -24.54
N THR A 377 -25.85 -25.57 -23.93
CA THR A 377 -24.79 -26.39 -24.54
C THR A 377 -25.26 -27.16 -25.77
N HIS A 378 -26.57 -27.24 -25.99
CA HIS A 378 -27.21 -27.86 -27.15
C HIS A 378 -27.62 -26.87 -28.25
N ARG A 379 -27.44 -25.56 -28.05
CA ARG A 379 -27.78 -24.56 -29.08
C ARG A 379 -26.83 -24.65 -30.27
N GLU A 380 -27.35 -24.31 -31.46
CA GLU A 380 -26.56 -24.25 -32.71
C GLU A 380 -25.49 -23.15 -32.66
N ASP A 381 -25.71 -22.09 -31.90
CA ASP A 381 -24.75 -21.01 -31.66
C ASP A 381 -23.56 -21.48 -30.79
N ALA A 382 -22.34 -21.40 -31.35
CA ALA A 382 -21.10 -21.76 -30.68
C ALA A 382 -20.86 -20.93 -29.41
N ASP A 383 -21.18 -19.63 -29.45
CA ASP A 383 -20.97 -18.74 -28.30
C ASP A 383 -21.97 -19.04 -27.18
N ALA A 384 -23.20 -19.44 -27.51
CA ALA A 384 -24.16 -19.94 -26.53
C ALA A 384 -23.66 -21.24 -25.87
N ARG A 385 -23.10 -22.19 -26.63
CA ARG A 385 -22.53 -23.43 -26.08
C ARG A 385 -21.37 -23.15 -25.13
N ALA A 386 -20.44 -22.29 -25.54
CA ALA A 386 -19.31 -21.88 -24.72
C ALA A 386 -19.73 -21.17 -23.44
N ARG A 387 -20.70 -20.25 -23.52
CA ARG A 387 -21.27 -19.56 -22.36
C ARG A 387 -21.96 -20.54 -21.40
N GLY A 388 -22.74 -21.48 -21.91
CA GLY A 388 -23.37 -22.53 -21.10
C GLY A 388 -22.34 -23.38 -20.35
N ALA A 389 -21.31 -23.88 -21.05
CA ALA A 389 -20.23 -24.67 -20.47
C ALA A 389 -19.45 -23.87 -19.40
N ALA A 390 -19.11 -22.61 -19.68
CA ALA A 390 -18.41 -21.74 -18.73
C ALA A 390 -19.22 -21.49 -17.46
N LEU A 391 -20.55 -21.31 -17.57
CA LEU A 391 -21.43 -21.13 -16.42
C LEU A 391 -21.62 -22.42 -15.62
N LEU A 392 -21.67 -23.58 -16.27
CA LEU A 392 -21.67 -24.89 -15.60
C LEU A 392 -20.41 -25.09 -14.77
N ILE A 393 -19.24 -24.77 -15.31
CA ILE A 393 -17.96 -24.84 -14.58
C ILE A 393 -17.98 -23.90 -13.36
N ARG A 394 -18.45 -22.66 -13.52
CA ARG A 394 -18.57 -21.71 -12.40
C ARG A 394 -19.63 -22.13 -11.37
N CYS A 395 -20.69 -22.82 -11.78
CA CYS A 395 -21.69 -23.35 -10.87
C CYS A 395 -21.11 -24.50 -10.03
N ALA A 396 -20.44 -25.45 -10.68
CA ALA A 396 -19.76 -26.58 -10.05
C ALA A 396 -18.65 -26.13 -9.08
N GLU A 397 -17.85 -25.12 -9.47
CA GLU A 397 -16.83 -24.52 -8.60
C GLU A 397 -17.44 -24.02 -7.28
N ARG A 398 -18.58 -23.32 -7.37
CA ARG A 398 -19.23 -22.73 -6.21
C ARG A 398 -19.90 -23.77 -5.30
N ASP A 399 -20.43 -24.84 -5.88
CA ASP A 399 -20.94 -26.02 -5.16
C ASP A 399 -19.80 -26.69 -4.37
N GLY A 400 -18.64 -26.86 -5.03
CA GLY A 400 -17.39 -27.31 -4.41
C GLY A 400 -17.28 -28.83 -4.23
N ARG A 401 -18.25 -29.60 -4.74
CA ARG A 401 -18.17 -31.06 -4.82
C ARG A 401 -17.45 -31.48 -6.11
N PRO A 402 -16.47 -32.39 -6.04
CA PRO A 402 -15.71 -32.82 -7.21
C PRO A 402 -16.59 -33.45 -8.28
N GLU A 403 -17.65 -34.18 -7.90
CA GLU A 403 -18.52 -34.88 -8.83
C GLU A 403 -19.27 -33.89 -9.74
N THR A 404 -19.61 -32.70 -9.22
CA THR A 404 -20.23 -31.63 -10.03
C THR A 404 -19.25 -31.00 -11.01
N LEU A 405 -17.98 -30.89 -10.63
CA LEU A 405 -16.95 -30.35 -11.51
C LEU A 405 -16.64 -31.35 -12.62
N SER A 406 -16.50 -32.64 -12.27
CA SER A 406 -16.41 -33.73 -13.22
C SER A 406 -17.58 -33.73 -14.21
N ASP A 407 -18.82 -33.57 -13.75
CA ASP A 407 -19.99 -33.47 -14.62
C ASP A 407 -19.97 -32.23 -15.52
N ALA A 408 -19.65 -31.05 -14.96
CA ALA A 408 -19.54 -29.81 -15.73
C ALA A 408 -18.44 -29.86 -16.81
N LEU A 409 -17.29 -30.48 -16.49
CA LEU A 409 -16.17 -30.61 -17.41
C LEU A 409 -16.48 -31.54 -18.59
N ARG A 410 -17.45 -32.45 -18.48
CA ARG A 410 -17.90 -33.26 -19.63
C ARG A 410 -18.34 -32.35 -20.75
N PHE A 411 -19.04 -31.25 -20.48
CA PHE A 411 -19.56 -30.34 -21.53
C PHE A 411 -18.48 -29.63 -22.35
N LEU A 412 -17.19 -29.70 -21.96
CA LEU A 412 -16.08 -29.18 -22.75
C LEU A 412 -15.96 -29.82 -24.15
N HIS A 413 -16.40 -31.07 -24.33
CA HIS A 413 -16.40 -31.71 -25.66
C HIS A 413 -17.32 -31.01 -26.66
N ARG A 414 -18.35 -30.30 -26.18
CA ARG A 414 -19.37 -29.61 -27.01
C ARG A 414 -18.99 -28.19 -27.43
N VAL A 415 -17.92 -27.65 -26.83
CA VAL A 415 -17.40 -26.33 -27.19
C VAL A 415 -16.66 -26.48 -28.52
N ASP A 416 -16.91 -25.60 -29.48
CA ASP A 416 -16.24 -25.60 -30.78
C ASP A 416 -14.75 -25.30 -30.62
N PRO A 417 -13.83 -26.02 -31.30
CA PRO A 417 -12.40 -25.66 -31.28
C PRO A 417 -12.06 -24.37 -32.04
N ALA A 418 -12.97 -23.79 -32.81
CA ALA A 418 -12.75 -22.56 -33.57
C ALA A 418 -13.46 -21.35 -32.94
N GLY A 419 -12.74 -20.23 -32.80
CA GLY A 419 -13.31 -18.91 -32.50
C GLY A 419 -13.25 -18.43 -31.03
N PRO A 420 -13.83 -17.24 -30.75
CA PRO A 420 -13.78 -16.55 -29.45
C PRO A 420 -14.52 -17.29 -28.31
N SER A 421 -15.26 -18.34 -28.64
CA SER A 421 -15.93 -19.25 -27.72
C SER A 421 -14.97 -19.91 -26.72
N LEU A 422 -13.74 -20.27 -27.12
CA LEU A 422 -12.77 -20.90 -26.23
C LEU A 422 -12.27 -19.98 -25.10
N ASP A 423 -12.14 -18.67 -25.37
CA ASP A 423 -11.71 -17.68 -24.37
C ASP A 423 -12.66 -17.64 -23.17
N THR A 424 -13.97 -17.76 -23.42
CA THR A 424 -15.00 -17.70 -22.37
C THR A 424 -14.85 -18.86 -21.38
N VAL A 425 -14.60 -20.06 -21.90
CA VAL A 425 -14.41 -21.28 -21.10
C VAL A 425 -13.04 -21.28 -20.43
N ALA A 426 -12.00 -20.82 -21.14
CA ALA A 426 -10.67 -20.64 -20.59
C ALA A 426 -10.67 -19.71 -19.38
N LEU A 427 -11.40 -18.60 -19.43
CA LEU A 427 -11.56 -17.67 -18.29
C LEU A 427 -12.30 -18.30 -17.11
N ALA A 428 -13.29 -19.17 -17.36
CA ALA A 428 -13.97 -19.91 -16.29
C ALA A 428 -13.02 -20.90 -15.60
N LEU A 429 -12.25 -21.66 -16.38
CA LEU A 429 -11.23 -22.59 -15.88
C LEU A 429 -10.10 -21.87 -15.15
N TYR A 430 -9.64 -20.71 -15.65
CA TYR A 430 -8.67 -19.86 -14.97
C TYR A 430 -9.19 -19.37 -13.60
N GLY A 431 -10.50 -19.19 -13.46
CA GLY A 431 -11.12 -18.79 -12.20
C GLY A 431 -11.07 -19.86 -11.10
N LEU A 432 -10.83 -21.14 -11.44
CA LEU A 432 -10.87 -22.23 -10.48
C LEU A 432 -9.79 -22.08 -9.40
N PRO A 433 -10.12 -22.33 -8.12
CA PRO A 433 -9.11 -22.46 -7.09
C PRO A 433 -8.33 -23.75 -7.31
N ASP A 434 -7.03 -23.72 -7.01
CA ASP A 434 -6.14 -24.85 -7.31
C ASP A 434 -6.56 -26.14 -6.61
N ALA A 435 -7.15 -26.02 -5.41
CA ALA A 435 -7.67 -27.13 -4.63
C ALA A 435 -8.93 -27.78 -5.24
N ALA A 436 -9.61 -27.13 -6.19
CA ALA A 436 -10.77 -27.71 -6.88
C ALA A 436 -10.35 -28.77 -7.92
N LEU A 437 -9.16 -28.64 -8.51
CA LEU A 437 -8.65 -29.61 -9.45
C LEU A 437 -8.18 -30.88 -8.71
N ARG A 438 -8.58 -32.04 -9.24
CA ARG A 438 -8.31 -33.37 -8.70
C ARG A 438 -7.89 -34.28 -9.83
N ALA A 439 -7.37 -35.45 -9.48
CA ALA A 439 -6.86 -36.41 -10.46
C ALA A 439 -7.91 -36.78 -11.52
N GLU A 440 -9.16 -37.00 -11.09
CA GLU A 440 -10.30 -37.29 -11.97
C GLU A 440 -10.57 -36.18 -13.02
N HIS A 441 -10.20 -34.93 -12.73
CA HIS A 441 -10.41 -33.80 -13.64
C HIS A 441 -9.29 -33.66 -14.68
N ALA A 442 -8.13 -34.29 -14.46
CA ALA A 442 -6.90 -34.00 -15.20
C ALA A 442 -7.02 -34.28 -16.70
N ALA A 443 -7.66 -35.40 -17.08
CA ALA A 443 -7.82 -35.78 -18.48
C ALA A 443 -8.70 -34.78 -19.26
N ALA A 444 -9.83 -34.35 -18.67
CA ALA A 444 -10.72 -33.38 -19.31
C ALA A 444 -10.06 -32.00 -19.48
N VAL A 445 -9.33 -31.55 -18.45
CA VAL A 445 -8.60 -30.28 -18.47
C VAL A 445 -7.45 -30.32 -19.48
N GLU A 446 -6.67 -31.40 -19.51
CA GLU A 446 -5.58 -31.57 -20.46
C GLU A 446 -6.10 -31.59 -21.90
N HIS A 447 -7.17 -32.35 -22.17
CA HIS A 447 -7.78 -32.42 -23.49
C HIS A 447 -8.21 -31.03 -23.98
N PHE A 448 -8.87 -30.24 -23.12
CA PHE A 448 -9.27 -28.87 -23.46
C PHE A 448 -8.06 -27.94 -23.67
N ALA A 449 -7.03 -28.03 -22.81
CA ALA A 449 -5.83 -27.23 -22.95
C ALA A 449 -5.06 -27.55 -24.24
N ARG A 450 -5.00 -28.82 -24.67
CA ARG A 450 -4.43 -29.22 -25.97
C ARG A 450 -5.23 -28.62 -27.12
N ARG A 451 -6.56 -28.70 -27.09
CA ARG A 451 -7.43 -28.08 -28.10
C ARG A 451 -7.22 -26.57 -28.22
N LEU A 452 -6.98 -25.89 -27.10
CA LEU A 452 -6.63 -24.47 -27.08
C LEU A 452 -5.27 -24.17 -27.73
N LEU A 453 -4.28 -25.04 -27.55
CA LEU A 453 -2.95 -24.91 -28.15
C LEU A 453 -2.95 -25.24 -29.65
N ASP A 454 -3.82 -26.15 -30.07
CA ASP A 454 -3.94 -26.62 -31.46
C ASP A 454 -4.90 -25.73 -32.29
N ALA A 455 -5.57 -24.76 -31.66
CA ALA A 455 -6.49 -23.84 -32.34
C ALA A 455 -5.74 -22.93 -33.32
N ARG A 456 -6.28 -22.77 -34.54
CA ARG A 456 -5.66 -21.99 -35.62
C ARG A 456 -5.66 -20.48 -35.36
N GLU A 457 -6.65 -19.98 -34.64
CA GLU A 457 -6.72 -18.57 -34.21
C GLU A 457 -6.02 -18.43 -32.86
N ASP A 458 -5.00 -17.56 -32.76
CA ASP A 458 -4.24 -17.34 -31.51
C ASP A 458 -5.15 -16.69 -30.45
N PRO A 459 -5.62 -17.43 -29.44
CA PRO A 459 -6.48 -16.91 -28.41
C PRO A 459 -5.58 -16.24 -27.36
N ARG A 460 -5.14 -15.02 -27.68
CA ARG A 460 -4.22 -14.21 -26.85
C ARG A 460 -4.71 -14.07 -25.40
N ASN A 461 -6.03 -14.16 -25.17
CA ASN A 461 -6.64 -14.07 -23.84
C ASN A 461 -6.76 -15.42 -23.10
N ALA A 462 -6.70 -16.57 -23.79
CA ALA A 462 -6.80 -17.90 -23.18
C ALA A 462 -5.44 -18.48 -22.73
N MET A 463 -4.33 -17.99 -23.26
CA MET A 463 -2.99 -18.53 -22.92
C MET A 463 -2.65 -18.47 -21.42
N PRO A 464 -3.00 -17.40 -20.66
CA PRO A 464 -2.86 -17.40 -19.21
C PRO A 464 -3.65 -18.51 -18.49
N ALA A 465 -4.76 -18.98 -19.10
CA ALA A 465 -5.53 -20.11 -18.59
C ALA A 465 -4.78 -21.43 -18.74
N VAL A 466 -4.22 -21.70 -19.91
CA VAL A 466 -3.41 -22.91 -20.16
C VAL A 466 -2.24 -22.98 -19.19
N ASP A 467 -1.50 -21.88 -19.05
CA ASP A 467 -0.38 -21.75 -18.13
C ASP A 467 -0.77 -22.06 -16.67
N ARG A 468 -1.91 -21.51 -16.22
CA ARG A 468 -2.40 -21.73 -14.85
C ARG A 468 -2.90 -23.16 -14.65
N LEU A 469 -3.57 -23.74 -15.64
CA LEU A 469 -4.07 -25.11 -15.59
C LEU A 469 -2.91 -26.11 -15.53
N ALA A 470 -1.90 -25.93 -16.38
CA ALA A 470 -0.68 -26.75 -16.35
C ALA A 470 0.02 -26.65 -14.99
N ALA A 471 0.17 -25.42 -14.45
CA ALA A 471 0.72 -25.21 -13.12
C ALA A 471 -0.16 -25.78 -11.98
N GLY A 472 -1.48 -25.80 -12.14
CA GLY A 472 -2.42 -26.42 -11.21
C GLY A 472 -2.32 -27.94 -11.19
N LEU A 473 -2.22 -28.58 -12.36
CA LEU A 473 -2.03 -30.02 -12.50
C LEU A 473 -0.69 -30.47 -11.92
N VAL A 474 0.41 -29.80 -12.24
CA VAL A 474 1.74 -30.10 -11.65
C VAL A 474 1.69 -30.05 -10.12
N ARG A 475 1.07 -29.01 -9.54
CA ARG A 475 0.95 -28.91 -8.07
C ARG A 475 0.04 -29.98 -7.48
N THR A 476 -1.04 -30.32 -8.16
CA THR A 476 -1.96 -31.37 -7.72
C THR A 476 -1.28 -32.73 -7.72
N GLY A 477 -0.55 -33.05 -8.80
CA GLY A 477 0.24 -34.27 -8.93
C GLY A 477 1.32 -34.37 -7.86
N LEU A 478 2.06 -33.29 -7.60
CA LEU A 478 3.08 -33.25 -6.54
C LEU A 478 2.49 -33.34 -5.12
N ALA A 479 1.36 -32.69 -4.86
CA ALA A 479 0.74 -32.70 -3.53
C ALA A 479 0.14 -34.07 -3.18
N ARG A 480 -0.29 -34.84 -4.19
CA ARG A 480 -0.92 -36.16 -4.04
C ARG A 480 -0.04 -37.34 -4.45
N GLU A 481 1.18 -37.07 -4.92
CA GLU A 481 2.09 -38.08 -5.47
C GLU A 481 1.46 -38.89 -6.61
N ASP A 482 0.69 -38.21 -7.47
CA ASP A 482 0.02 -38.82 -8.62
C ASP A 482 0.85 -38.56 -9.91
N PRO A 483 1.57 -39.57 -10.41
CA PRO A 483 2.47 -39.40 -11.55
C PRO A 483 1.69 -39.08 -12.84
N ALA A 484 0.50 -39.66 -13.03
CA ALA A 484 -0.30 -39.43 -14.23
C ALA A 484 -0.81 -37.98 -14.28
N VAL A 485 -1.18 -37.38 -13.16
CA VAL A 485 -1.58 -35.95 -13.13
C VAL A 485 -0.38 -35.04 -13.33
N LEU A 486 0.76 -35.39 -12.74
CA LEU A 486 1.99 -34.64 -12.88
C LEU A 486 2.48 -34.61 -14.34
N GLU A 487 2.52 -35.77 -14.99
CA GLU A 487 2.94 -35.93 -16.39
C GLU A 487 2.08 -35.08 -17.34
N ARG A 488 0.76 -35.10 -17.17
CA ARG A 488 -0.16 -34.25 -17.96
C ARG A 488 0.13 -32.76 -17.79
N GLY A 489 0.40 -32.32 -16.56
CA GLY A 489 0.77 -30.94 -16.28
C GLY A 489 2.10 -30.54 -16.92
N LEU A 490 3.11 -31.41 -16.82
CA LEU A 490 4.43 -31.21 -17.43
C LEU A 490 4.36 -31.20 -18.97
N GLY A 491 3.57 -32.09 -19.56
CA GLY A 491 3.35 -32.13 -21.01
C GLY A 491 2.75 -30.83 -21.56
N LEU A 492 1.81 -30.20 -20.83
CA LEU A 492 1.27 -28.89 -21.21
C LEU A 492 2.33 -27.77 -21.10
N LEU A 493 3.13 -27.76 -20.02
CA LEU A 493 4.22 -26.79 -19.85
C LEU A 493 5.31 -26.95 -20.93
N HIS A 494 5.59 -28.19 -21.34
CA HIS A 494 6.59 -28.49 -22.35
C HIS A 494 6.17 -27.96 -23.72
N ARG A 495 4.90 -28.15 -24.11
CA ARG A 495 4.36 -27.59 -25.36
C ARG A 495 4.40 -26.06 -25.42
N ARG A 496 4.17 -25.39 -24.28
CA ARG A 496 4.20 -23.93 -24.19
C ARG A 496 4.69 -23.47 -22.81
N PRO A 497 5.96 -23.12 -22.66
CA PRO A 497 6.45 -22.55 -21.42
C PRO A 497 5.99 -21.08 -21.29
N GLY A 498 4.99 -20.82 -20.46
CA GLY A 498 4.49 -19.45 -20.22
C GLY A 498 4.95 -18.80 -18.90
N PRO A 499 4.59 -17.53 -18.65
CA PRO A 499 5.08 -16.75 -17.49
C PRO A 499 4.70 -17.33 -16.12
N VAL A 500 3.61 -18.10 -16.02
CA VAL A 500 3.23 -18.76 -14.75
C VAL A 500 4.16 -19.93 -14.43
N ALA A 501 4.72 -20.58 -15.46
CA ALA A 501 5.71 -21.63 -15.28
C ALA A 501 6.93 -21.08 -14.51
N GLN A 502 7.35 -19.85 -14.81
CA GLN A 502 8.44 -19.14 -14.11
C GLN A 502 8.17 -18.86 -12.62
N ARG A 503 6.91 -18.98 -12.15
CA ARG A 503 6.51 -18.78 -10.75
C ARG A 503 6.30 -20.10 -9.99
N LEU A 504 6.37 -21.25 -10.66
CA LEU A 504 6.22 -22.57 -10.04
C LEU A 504 7.25 -22.83 -8.94
N GLY A 505 8.46 -22.26 -9.04
CA GLY A 505 9.56 -22.48 -8.10
C GLY A 505 9.22 -22.09 -6.66
N HIS A 506 8.33 -21.12 -6.46
CA HIS A 506 7.85 -20.71 -5.13
C HIS A 506 6.75 -21.62 -4.56
N LEU A 507 6.18 -22.50 -5.36
CA LEU A 507 5.02 -23.33 -5.03
C LEU A 507 5.34 -24.84 -4.98
N LEU A 508 6.52 -25.26 -5.43
CA LEU A 508 7.00 -26.64 -5.33
C LEU A 508 7.30 -26.96 -3.85
N PRO A 509 6.57 -27.90 -3.20
CA PRO A 509 6.87 -28.36 -1.86
C PRO A 509 8.31 -28.88 -1.78
N ARG A 510 9.00 -28.64 -0.66
CA ARG A 510 10.33 -29.22 -0.40
C ARG A 510 10.19 -30.70 -0.05
N GLY A 511 11.14 -31.53 -0.46
CA GLY A 511 11.16 -32.97 -0.21
C GLY A 511 10.45 -33.82 -1.27
N ARG A 512 10.15 -33.24 -2.44
CA ARG A 512 9.50 -33.91 -3.59
C ARG A 512 10.37 -33.92 -4.85
N GLU A 513 11.64 -33.58 -4.70
CA GLU A 513 12.60 -33.40 -5.78
C GLU A 513 12.85 -34.71 -6.55
N THR A 514 12.90 -35.86 -5.86
CA THR A 514 13.04 -37.19 -6.49
C THR A 514 11.81 -37.59 -7.29
N PHE A 515 10.61 -37.40 -6.75
CA PHE A 515 9.36 -37.68 -7.48
C PHE A 515 9.20 -36.76 -8.71
N LEU A 516 9.62 -35.50 -8.60
CA LEU A 516 9.67 -34.57 -9.72
C LEU A 516 10.73 -34.99 -10.76
N SER A 517 11.89 -35.49 -10.32
CA SER A 517 12.96 -36.01 -11.20
C SER A 517 12.44 -37.07 -12.15
N ASP A 518 11.75 -38.08 -11.62
CA ASP A 518 11.28 -39.22 -12.39
C ASP A 518 10.25 -38.79 -13.43
N ALA A 519 9.35 -37.87 -13.06
CA ALA A 519 8.36 -37.31 -13.98
C ALA A 519 8.94 -36.34 -15.01
N LEU A 520 10.06 -35.68 -14.71
CA LEU A 520 10.73 -34.76 -15.65
C LEU A 520 11.54 -35.50 -16.72
N ALA A 521 12.02 -36.71 -16.43
CA ALA A 521 12.97 -37.45 -17.28
C ALA A 521 12.60 -37.48 -18.78
N PRO A 522 11.32 -37.68 -19.20
CA PRO A 522 10.94 -37.69 -20.61
C PRO A 522 11.16 -36.34 -21.34
N HIS A 523 11.26 -35.24 -20.61
CA HIS A 523 11.33 -33.88 -21.16
C HIS A 523 12.71 -33.23 -21.06
N LEU A 524 13.67 -33.87 -20.38
CA LEU A 524 15.03 -33.34 -20.10
C LEU A 524 16.00 -33.41 -21.30
N GLY A 525 15.47 -33.63 -22.51
CA GLY A 525 16.19 -33.45 -23.78
C GLY A 525 15.97 -32.08 -24.43
N ASP A 526 14.95 -31.33 -23.99
CA ASP A 526 14.72 -29.97 -24.47
C ASP A 526 15.47 -28.95 -23.59
N HIS A 527 16.42 -28.23 -24.21
CA HIS A 527 17.21 -27.21 -23.54
C HIS A 527 16.34 -26.11 -22.91
N ARG A 528 15.24 -25.69 -23.54
CA ARG A 528 14.36 -24.64 -22.99
C ARG A 528 13.66 -25.12 -21.72
N PHE A 529 13.18 -26.35 -21.74
CA PHE A 529 12.50 -26.97 -20.60
C PHE A 529 13.47 -27.25 -19.45
N THR A 530 14.69 -27.69 -19.77
CA THR A 530 15.79 -27.88 -18.82
C THR A 530 16.15 -26.58 -18.11
N LEU A 531 16.36 -25.48 -18.85
CA LEU A 531 16.68 -24.17 -18.29
C LEU A 531 15.53 -23.60 -17.42
N LEU A 532 14.28 -23.82 -17.82
CA LEU A 532 13.11 -23.43 -17.03
C LEU A 532 13.15 -24.08 -15.65
N PHE A 533 13.31 -25.40 -15.57
CA PHE A 533 13.32 -26.11 -14.28
C PHE A 533 14.58 -25.85 -13.45
N ALA A 534 15.75 -25.73 -14.08
CA ALA A 534 16.97 -25.33 -13.39
C ALA A 534 16.84 -23.94 -12.74
N ASN A 535 16.21 -22.98 -13.43
CA ASN A 535 15.94 -21.65 -12.89
C ASN A 535 14.87 -21.68 -11.77
N LEU A 536 13.86 -22.55 -11.86
CA LEU A 536 12.79 -22.69 -10.86
C LEU A 536 13.24 -23.35 -9.56
N LEU A 537 14.05 -24.40 -9.67
CA LEU A 537 14.59 -25.12 -8.52
C LEU A 537 15.77 -24.36 -7.90
N GLY A 538 16.50 -23.60 -8.70
CA GLY A 538 17.68 -22.85 -8.25
C GLY A 538 18.67 -23.80 -7.59
N ARG A 539 18.98 -23.57 -6.31
CA ARG A 539 19.88 -24.45 -5.53
C ARG A 539 19.38 -25.90 -5.42
N ARG A 540 18.07 -26.15 -5.45
CA ARG A 540 17.50 -27.51 -5.37
C ARG A 540 17.79 -28.36 -6.62
N THR A 541 18.32 -27.75 -7.68
CA THR A 541 18.78 -28.48 -8.86
C THR A 541 19.92 -29.44 -8.52
N GLU A 542 20.72 -29.14 -7.47
CA GLU A 542 21.77 -30.04 -6.98
C GLU A 542 21.22 -31.36 -6.44
N ASP A 543 20.00 -31.33 -5.88
CA ASP A 543 19.31 -32.49 -5.31
C ASP A 543 18.59 -33.34 -6.38
N VAL A 544 18.68 -32.94 -7.66
CA VAL A 544 18.02 -33.60 -8.81
C VAL A 544 19.06 -34.02 -9.85
N PRO A 545 19.65 -35.22 -9.75
CA PRO A 545 20.74 -35.66 -10.62
C PRO A 545 20.39 -35.62 -12.11
N SER A 546 19.17 -36.03 -12.48
CA SER A 546 18.68 -36.04 -13.86
C SER A 546 18.70 -34.65 -14.51
N LEU A 547 18.23 -33.63 -13.78
CA LEU A 547 18.20 -32.23 -14.22
C LEU A 547 19.61 -31.64 -14.27
N ARG A 548 20.51 -32.03 -13.36
CA ARG A 548 21.92 -31.62 -13.39
C ARG A 548 22.63 -32.18 -14.62
N SER A 549 22.43 -33.46 -14.93
CA SER A 549 22.97 -34.08 -16.15
C SER A 549 22.42 -33.42 -17.42
N ALA A 550 21.13 -33.08 -17.44
CA ALA A 550 20.53 -32.36 -18.55
C ALA A 550 21.05 -30.92 -18.70
N LEU A 551 21.29 -30.22 -17.59
CA LEU A 551 21.88 -28.88 -17.59
C LEU A 551 23.33 -28.92 -18.09
N ALA A 552 24.12 -29.91 -17.69
CA ALA A 552 25.48 -30.12 -18.19
C ALA A 552 25.48 -30.34 -19.71
N ARG A 553 24.64 -31.26 -20.21
CA ARG A 553 24.45 -31.44 -21.67
C ARG A 553 24.05 -30.14 -22.37
N THR A 554 23.18 -29.35 -21.75
CA THR A 554 22.74 -28.06 -22.32
C THR A 554 23.88 -27.03 -22.38
N VAL A 555 24.84 -27.06 -21.44
CA VAL A 555 26.05 -26.21 -21.51
C VAL A 555 26.92 -26.60 -22.70
N ASP A 556 27.09 -27.91 -22.91
CA ASP A 556 27.93 -28.44 -23.97
C ASP A 556 27.30 -28.25 -25.37
N GLU A 557 26.02 -28.60 -25.50
CA GLU A 557 25.32 -28.76 -26.78
C GLU A 557 24.60 -27.49 -27.29
N ALA A 558 24.08 -26.63 -26.40
CA ALA A 558 23.28 -25.48 -26.83
C ALA A 558 24.13 -24.31 -27.34
N GLU A 559 23.58 -23.41 -28.16
CA GLU A 559 24.30 -22.24 -28.68
C GLU A 559 23.71 -20.88 -28.23
N GLY A 560 24.52 -19.83 -28.37
CA GLY A 560 24.12 -18.43 -28.13
C GLY A 560 23.53 -18.18 -26.74
N ARG A 561 22.41 -17.44 -26.69
CA ARG A 561 21.75 -17.05 -25.43
C ARG A 561 21.32 -18.24 -24.56
N THR A 562 21.05 -19.40 -25.16
CA THR A 562 20.68 -20.62 -24.42
C THR A 562 21.89 -21.16 -23.65
N ARG A 563 23.07 -21.21 -24.31
CA ARG A 563 24.35 -21.58 -23.68
C ARG A 563 24.73 -20.61 -22.56
N ASP A 564 24.63 -19.32 -22.81
CA ASP A 564 24.97 -18.28 -21.80
C ASP A 564 24.09 -18.40 -20.54
N THR A 565 22.80 -18.68 -20.74
CA THR A 565 21.85 -18.91 -19.64
C THR A 565 22.18 -20.20 -18.89
N ALA A 566 22.53 -21.27 -19.60
CA ALA A 566 22.94 -22.55 -19.01
C ALA A 566 24.19 -22.39 -18.15
N ILE A 567 25.22 -21.72 -18.68
CA ILE A 567 26.47 -21.41 -17.96
C ILE A 567 26.17 -20.55 -16.73
N THR A 568 25.32 -19.54 -16.85
CA THR A 568 24.93 -18.69 -15.72
C THR A 568 24.24 -19.49 -14.61
N LEU A 569 23.33 -20.40 -14.97
CA LEU A 569 22.64 -21.26 -14.00
C LEU A 569 23.57 -22.32 -13.39
N TRP A 570 24.52 -22.85 -14.17
CA TRP A 570 25.53 -23.80 -13.73
C TRP A 570 26.53 -23.18 -12.75
N LEU A 571 26.93 -21.91 -12.99
CA LEU A 571 27.90 -21.17 -12.19
C LEU A 571 27.27 -20.28 -11.10
N ALA A 572 25.94 -20.25 -10.98
CA ALA A 572 25.25 -19.34 -10.07
C ALA A 572 25.71 -19.55 -8.61
N PRO A 573 26.22 -18.51 -7.92
CA PRO A 573 26.67 -18.65 -6.55
C PRO A 573 25.49 -18.97 -5.63
N PRO A 574 25.72 -19.71 -4.55
CA PRO A 574 24.67 -20.15 -3.66
C PRO A 574 23.95 -18.92 -3.03
N ARG A 575 22.70 -18.62 -3.43
CA ARG A 575 21.87 -17.52 -2.83
C ARG A 575 21.57 -17.75 -1.34
N PRO A 576 21.89 -16.84 -0.40
CA PRO A 576 21.68 -17.07 1.03
C PRO A 576 20.21 -17.34 1.35
N ALA A 577 19.95 -18.41 2.08
CA ALA A 577 18.62 -18.76 2.54
C ALA A 577 18.07 -17.61 3.39
N ARG A 578 16.91 -17.06 3.02
CA ARG A 578 16.11 -16.29 3.98
C ARG A 578 15.68 -17.28 5.06
N THR A 579 16.27 -17.13 6.23
CA THR A 579 15.95 -17.86 7.46
C THR A 579 14.43 -17.93 7.62
N PRO A 580 13.84 -19.10 7.96
CA PRO A 580 12.44 -19.14 8.36
C PRO A 580 12.28 -18.13 9.49
N ARG A 581 11.28 -17.25 9.37
CA ARG A 581 10.86 -16.42 10.50
C ARG A 581 10.68 -17.37 11.68
N ARG A 582 11.54 -17.21 12.69
CA ARG A 582 11.41 -17.83 14.00
C ARG A 582 9.92 -17.79 14.37
N PRO A 583 9.27 -18.92 14.72
CA PRO A 583 7.90 -18.86 15.19
C PRO A 583 7.86 -17.83 16.31
N ARG A 584 6.93 -16.86 16.17
CA ARG A 584 6.68 -15.86 17.21
C ARG A 584 6.48 -16.65 18.49
N ARG A 585 7.37 -16.44 19.46
CA ARG A 585 7.22 -16.97 20.82
C ARG A 585 5.79 -16.66 21.25
N PRO A 586 4.99 -17.66 21.66
CA PRO A 586 3.64 -17.39 22.16
C PRO A 586 3.76 -16.39 23.32
N PRO A 587 2.79 -15.47 23.47
CA PRO A 587 2.77 -14.58 24.62
C PRO A 587 2.82 -15.43 25.90
N PRO A 588 3.55 -15.00 26.93
CA PRO A 588 3.53 -15.71 28.21
C PRO A 588 2.09 -15.81 28.69
N ALA A 589 1.72 -17.01 29.17
CA ALA A 589 0.43 -17.25 29.79
C ALA A 589 0.16 -16.18 30.87
N PRO A 590 -1.08 -15.69 31.01
CA PRO A 590 -1.42 -14.77 32.08
C PRO A 590 -1.10 -15.46 33.42
N ALA A 591 -0.22 -14.83 34.19
CA ALA A 591 0.04 -15.22 35.57
C ALA A 591 -1.31 -15.28 36.30
N ALA A 592 -1.56 -16.41 36.97
CA ALA A 592 -2.69 -16.59 37.85
C ALA A 592 -2.75 -15.42 38.82
N ALA A 593 -3.76 -14.57 38.63
CA ALA A 593 -4.08 -13.51 39.57
C ALA A 593 -4.47 -14.18 40.89
N GLY A 594 -3.66 -13.94 41.91
CA GLY A 594 -3.89 -14.42 43.25
C GLY A 594 -5.28 -14.01 43.73
N THR A 595 -6.00 -14.99 44.25
CA THR A 595 -7.20 -14.82 45.06
C THR A 595 -6.86 -13.98 46.29
N ARG A 596 -7.08 -12.66 46.19
CA ARG A 596 -7.21 -11.81 47.38
C ARG A 596 -8.62 -12.03 47.94
N ARG A 597 -8.65 -12.81 49.03
CA ARG A 597 -9.68 -12.86 50.06
C ARG A 597 -10.31 -11.47 50.25
N ALA A 598 -11.59 -11.35 49.92
CA ALA A 598 -12.41 -10.24 50.37
C ALA A 598 -12.76 -10.47 51.85
N ALA A 599 -12.41 -9.48 52.68
CA ALA A 599 -12.92 -9.35 54.03
C ALA A 599 -14.40 -8.96 53.96
N ALA A 600 -15.25 -9.69 54.66
CA ALA A 600 -16.61 -9.27 54.98
C ALA A 600 -16.65 -8.81 56.46
N PRO A 601 -17.45 -7.78 56.79
CA PRO A 601 -17.49 -7.21 58.13
C PRO A 601 -18.40 -8.00 59.08
N SER A 602 -18.11 -7.79 60.37
CA SER A 602 -18.74 -8.34 61.57
C SER A 602 -20.16 -7.80 61.83
N SER A 603 -20.89 -8.52 62.70
CA SER A 603 -22.12 -8.18 63.45
C SER A 603 -23.44 -8.68 62.81
N ALA A 604 -24.36 -9.40 63.45
CA ALA A 604 -24.55 -9.80 64.85
C ALA A 604 -25.64 -10.89 64.99
N ALA A 605 -25.68 -11.46 66.20
CA ALA A 605 -26.85 -11.99 66.93
C ALA A 605 -27.28 -13.46 66.73
N SER A 606 -27.13 -14.21 67.84
CA SER A 606 -28.13 -15.07 68.51
C SER A 606 -28.81 -16.15 67.65
N THR A 607 -28.80 -17.45 67.97
CA THR A 607 -29.31 -18.03 69.22
C THR A 607 -29.00 -19.54 69.19
N ARG A 608 -28.56 -20.12 70.32
CA ARG A 608 -28.44 -21.57 70.54
C ARG A 608 -29.83 -22.24 70.64
N PRO A 609 -29.94 -23.51 70.24
CA PRO A 609 -30.61 -24.50 71.11
C PRO A 609 -29.73 -25.76 71.35
N PRO A 610 -30.05 -26.57 72.39
CA PRO A 610 -29.18 -27.59 72.99
C PRO A 610 -29.24 -28.95 72.28
N PRO A 611 -28.35 -29.90 72.63
CA PRO A 611 -28.30 -31.21 72.00
C PRO A 611 -29.36 -32.15 72.59
N ALA A 612 -30.02 -32.92 71.72
CA ALA A 612 -30.73 -34.13 72.11
C ALA A 612 -30.02 -35.32 71.46
N GLY A 613 -29.48 -36.21 72.29
CA GLY A 613 -29.02 -37.52 71.87
C GLY A 613 -30.17 -38.53 71.89
N ARG A 614 -30.22 -39.38 70.86
CA ARG A 614 -30.16 -40.84 70.92
C ARG A 614 -30.11 -41.37 69.50
#